data_AF-A0A0G2FDL0-F1
#
_entry.id   AF-A0A0G2FDL0-F1
#
_cell.length_a   1.000
_cell.length_b   1.000
_cell.length_c   1.000
_cell.angle_alpha   90.00
_cell.angle_beta   90.00
_cell.angle_gamma   90.00
#
_symmetry.space_group_name_H-M   'P 1'
#
loop_
_entity.id
_entity.type
_entity.pdbx_description
1 polymer ?
#
loop_
_entity_poly.entity_id
_entity_poly.type
_entity_poly.pdbx_seq_one_letter_code
_entity_poly.pdbx_strand_id
1 'polypeptide(L)'
;MVESLESSSETDTSRAQLAELQVQARVAAELRKLQQQEDKRLRELTDKLASAPAGDDDNNKLSSLTRHEVSKEVQALRAKLEQRKGVREVPEAVETARGDVVRCLRENDRRPLDCWREVERFKEEVRRLEKGWVEKVIS
;
A
#
# COMPACT_ATOMS: atom_id res chain seq x y z
N MET A 1 -56.32 11.61 57.84
CA MET A 1 -56.69 12.87 57.14
C MET A 1 -55.52 13.48 56.36
N VAL A 2 -54.27 13.05 56.60
CA VAL A 2 -53.08 13.53 55.88
C VAL A 2 -52.89 12.76 54.56
N GLU A 3 -53.17 11.44 54.52
CA GLU A 3 -53.08 10.65 53.28
C GLU A 3 -53.98 11.12 52.12
N SER A 4 -55.12 11.75 52.40
CA SER A 4 -56.03 12.24 51.33
C SER A 4 -55.55 13.54 50.67
N LEU A 5 -54.64 14.28 51.31
CA LEU A 5 -53.99 15.46 50.70
C LEU A 5 -52.75 15.05 49.89
N GLU A 6 -52.17 13.89 50.20
CA GLU A 6 -51.04 13.33 49.45
C GLU A 6 -51.49 12.61 48.17
N SER A 7 -52.72 12.10 48.10
CA SER A 7 -53.28 11.38 46.93
C SER A 7 -54.12 12.25 45.97
N SER A 8 -54.09 13.57 46.10
CA SER A 8 -54.75 14.47 45.15
C SER A 8 -54.01 14.45 43.81
N SER A 9 -54.74 14.24 42.70
CA SER A 9 -54.16 14.16 41.35
C SER A 9 -53.34 15.40 40.97
N GLU A 10 -53.73 16.58 41.47
CA GLU A 10 -53.03 17.85 41.23
C GLU A 10 -51.68 17.93 41.98
N THR A 11 -51.58 17.25 43.12
CA THR A 11 -50.34 17.16 43.91
C THR A 11 -49.38 16.13 43.32
N ASP A 12 -49.92 15.01 42.81
CA ASP A 12 -49.12 13.99 42.12
C ASP A 12 -48.53 14.50 40.80
N THR A 13 -49.26 15.27 40.01
CA THR A 13 -48.73 15.89 38.78
C THR A 13 -47.61 16.89 39.08
N SER A 14 -47.79 17.74 40.10
CA SER A 14 -46.78 18.70 40.55
C SER A 14 -45.50 18.01 41.06
N ARG A 15 -45.65 16.90 41.79
CA ARG A 15 -44.52 16.09 42.28
C ARG A 15 -43.79 15.37 41.15
N ALA A 16 -44.53 14.82 40.18
CA ALA A 16 -43.96 14.19 39.00
C ALA A 16 -43.17 15.19 38.14
N GLN A 17 -43.69 16.41 37.94
CA GLN A 17 -42.98 17.47 37.23
C GLN A 17 -41.70 17.91 37.95
N LEU A 18 -41.73 18.03 39.28
CA LEU A 18 -40.54 18.36 40.07
C LEU A 18 -39.48 17.25 39.97
N ALA A 19 -39.88 15.99 40.03
CA ALA A 19 -38.99 14.85 39.87
C ALA A 19 -38.36 14.83 38.48
N GLU A 20 -39.16 15.07 37.43
CA GLU A 20 -38.70 15.15 36.04
C GLU A 20 -37.65 16.26 35.86
N LEU A 21 -37.90 17.46 36.40
CA LEU A 21 -36.93 18.56 36.37
C LEU A 21 -35.63 18.21 37.09
N GLN A 22 -35.69 17.49 38.21
CA GLN A 22 -34.50 17.04 38.93
C GLN A 22 -33.72 15.99 38.13
N VAL A 23 -34.43 15.08 37.45
CA VAL A 23 -33.81 14.09 36.56
C VAL A 23 -33.12 14.80 35.39
N GLN A 24 -33.79 15.74 34.73
CA GLN A 24 -33.21 16.54 33.64
C GLN A 24 -31.97 17.32 34.10
N ALA A 25 -32.01 17.93 35.29
CA ALA A 25 -30.87 18.64 35.85
C ALA A 25 -29.67 17.71 36.10
N ARG A 26 -29.90 16.50 36.62
CA ARG A 26 -28.85 15.49 36.82
C ARG A 26 -28.28 15.00 35.48
N VAL A 27 -29.15 14.68 34.53
CA VAL A 27 -28.74 14.25 33.18
C VAL A 27 -27.90 15.33 32.50
N ALA A 28 -28.32 16.58 32.55
CA ALA A 28 -27.56 17.70 31.99
C ALA A 28 -26.18 17.89 32.67
N ALA A 29 -26.11 17.68 33.99
CA ALA A 29 -24.85 17.75 34.72
C ALA A 29 -23.89 16.60 34.32
N GLU A 30 -24.38 15.37 34.20
CA GLU A 30 -23.57 14.23 33.76
C GLU A 30 -23.14 14.35 32.30
N LEU A 31 -24.01 14.84 31.41
CA LEU A 31 -23.65 15.10 30.01
C LEU A 31 -22.52 16.13 29.88
N ARG A 32 -22.59 17.23 30.65
CA ARG A 32 -21.50 18.22 30.67
C ARG A 32 -20.18 17.63 31.17
N LYS A 33 -20.24 16.76 32.17
CA LYS A 33 -19.07 16.06 32.71
C LYS A 33 -18.46 15.11 31.68
N LEU A 34 -19.28 14.32 30.98
CA LEU A 34 -18.82 13.44 29.91
C LEU A 34 -18.21 14.24 28.76
N GLN A 35 -18.84 15.33 28.34
CA GLN A 35 -18.31 16.19 27.28
C GLN A 35 -16.93 16.76 27.64
N GLN A 36 -16.74 17.23 28.87
CA GLN A 36 -15.44 17.69 29.35
C GLN A 36 -14.37 16.59 29.39
N GLN A 37 -14.76 15.34 29.69
CA GLN A 37 -13.85 14.20 29.67
C GLN A 37 -13.44 13.83 28.24
N GLU A 38 -14.41 13.81 27.32
CA GLU A 38 -14.17 13.58 25.89
C GLU A 38 -13.24 14.66 25.32
N ASP A 39 -13.50 15.95 25.59
CA ASP A 39 -12.65 17.05 25.12
C ASP A 39 -11.22 16.93 25.64
N LYS A 40 -11.04 16.57 26.93
CA LYS A 40 -9.72 16.33 27.51
C LYS A 40 -9.04 15.13 26.85
N ARG A 41 -9.76 14.02 26.66
CA ARG A 41 -9.23 12.82 26.02
C ARG A 41 -8.84 13.08 24.58
N LEU A 42 -9.65 13.81 23.82
CA LEU A 42 -9.35 14.22 22.45
C LEU A 42 -8.11 15.10 22.40
N ARG A 43 -7.97 16.08 23.31
CA ARG A 43 -6.76 16.90 23.41
C ARG A 43 -5.54 16.06 23.74
N GLU A 44 -5.61 15.20 24.76
CA GLU A 44 -4.52 14.30 25.11
C GLU A 44 -4.12 13.37 23.96
N LEU A 45 -5.07 12.82 23.22
CA LEU A 45 -4.79 11.99 22.04
C LEU A 45 -4.18 12.82 20.91
N THR A 46 -4.66 14.04 20.71
CA THR A 46 -4.12 14.97 19.70
C THR A 46 -2.70 15.38 20.05
N ASP A 47 -2.44 15.72 21.32
CA ASP A 47 -1.12 16.07 21.82
C ASP A 47 -0.17 14.87 21.78
N LYS A 48 -0.65 13.66 22.10
CA LYS A 48 0.11 12.42 21.94
C LYS A 48 0.40 12.13 20.47
N LEU A 49 -0.53 12.37 19.56
CA LEU A 49 -0.30 12.19 18.13
C LEU A 49 0.70 13.24 17.59
N ALA A 50 0.63 14.47 18.08
CA ALA A 50 1.56 15.54 17.72
C ALA A 50 2.96 15.33 18.34
N SER A 51 3.05 14.68 19.50
CA SER A 51 4.29 14.46 20.25
C SER A 51 4.89 13.06 20.06
N ALA A 52 4.17 12.12 19.44
CA ALA A 52 4.70 10.80 19.14
C ALA A 52 5.72 10.92 18.00
N PRO A 53 7.00 10.60 18.22
CA PRO A 53 7.91 10.34 17.12
C PRO A 53 7.41 9.10 16.38
N ALA A 54 7.39 9.15 15.05
CA ALA A 54 7.00 8.04 14.19
C ALA A 54 7.67 6.72 14.65
N GLY A 55 6.88 5.84 15.26
CA GLY A 55 7.35 4.61 15.88
C GLY A 55 6.31 3.51 15.72
N ASP A 56 6.61 2.63 14.77
CA ASP A 56 6.28 1.20 14.71
C ASP A 56 4.83 0.77 14.98
N ASP A 57 4.01 0.82 13.93
CA ASP A 57 2.89 -0.13 13.78
C ASP A 57 2.64 -0.35 12.27
N ASP A 58 2.92 -1.58 11.83
CA ASP A 58 3.04 -2.06 10.44
C ASP A 58 1.76 -1.89 9.58
N ASN A 59 0.67 -1.38 10.14
CA ASN A 59 -0.62 -1.22 9.46
C ASN A 59 -0.99 0.23 9.11
N ASN A 60 -0.21 1.22 9.55
CA ASN A 60 -0.46 2.65 9.28
C ASN A 60 0.58 3.30 8.34
N LYS A 61 1.33 2.48 7.61
CA LYS A 61 2.36 2.94 6.67
C LYS A 61 1.79 3.58 5.39
N LEU A 62 0.49 3.42 5.13
CA LEU A 62 -0.16 3.92 3.91
C LEU A 62 -0.63 5.38 4.03
N SER A 63 -1.01 5.86 5.22
CA SER A 63 -1.52 7.24 5.40
C SER A 63 -0.46 8.24 5.87
N SER A 64 0.71 7.77 6.31
CA SER A 64 1.83 8.60 6.78
C SER A 64 2.96 8.76 5.76
N LEU A 65 2.80 8.25 4.53
CA LEU A 65 3.77 8.50 3.47
C LEU A 65 3.49 9.87 2.86
N THR A 66 4.26 10.88 3.28
CA THR A 66 4.26 12.17 2.62
C THR A 66 4.70 12.02 1.16
N ARG A 67 4.22 12.89 0.26
CA ARG A 67 4.63 12.90 -1.17
C ARG A 67 6.16 12.86 -1.32
N HIS A 68 6.87 13.47 -0.37
CA HIS A 68 8.33 13.50 -0.31
C HIS A 68 8.94 12.13 -0.05
N GLU A 69 8.41 11.35 0.90
CA GLU A 69 8.90 9.99 1.20
C GLU A 69 8.66 9.03 0.04
N VAL A 70 7.47 9.09 -0.59
CA VAL A 70 7.19 8.30 -1.80
C VAL A 70 8.16 8.68 -2.92
N SER A 71 8.41 9.97 -3.14
CA SER A 71 9.37 10.42 -4.15
C SER A 71 10.79 9.92 -3.88
N LYS A 72 11.21 9.90 -2.60
CA LYS A 72 12.51 9.39 -2.18
C LYS A 72 12.63 7.87 -2.39
N GLU A 73 11.60 7.11 -2.02
CA GLU A 73 11.55 5.67 -2.23
C GLU A 73 11.54 5.32 -3.73
N VAL A 74 10.77 6.05 -4.54
CA VAL A 74 10.74 5.88 -6.00
C VAL A 74 12.11 6.16 -6.62
N GLN A 75 12.82 7.21 -6.19
CA GLN A 75 14.19 7.46 -6.65
C GLN A 75 15.16 6.35 -6.23
N ALA A 76 15.06 5.88 -4.98
CA ALA A 76 15.89 4.78 -4.49
C ALA A 76 15.63 3.48 -5.27
N LEU A 77 14.36 3.18 -5.60
CA LEU A 77 13.98 2.04 -6.41
C LEU A 77 14.49 2.17 -7.85
N ARG A 78 14.37 3.36 -8.46
CA ARG A 78 14.95 3.63 -9.79
C ARG A 78 16.46 3.44 -9.80
N ALA A 79 17.18 3.93 -8.80
CA ALA A 79 18.62 3.71 -8.69
C ALA A 79 18.99 2.24 -8.53
N LYS A 80 18.21 1.47 -7.74
CA LYS A 80 18.39 0.01 -7.61
C LYS A 80 18.07 -0.75 -8.90
N LEU A 81 17.07 -0.30 -9.65
CA LEU A 81 16.73 -0.87 -10.96
C LEU A 81 17.80 -0.56 -12.00
N GLU A 82 18.38 0.64 -12.00
CA GLU A 82 19.49 0.99 -12.88
C GLU A 82 20.77 0.20 -12.53
N GLN A 83 21.02 -0.04 -11.24
CA GLN A 83 22.10 -0.93 -10.80
C GLN A 83 21.87 -2.39 -11.20
N ARG A 84 20.61 -2.83 -11.24
CA ARG A 84 20.23 -4.10 -11.86
C ARG A 84 20.30 -3.92 -13.37
N LYS A 85 21.51 -4.05 -13.92
CA LYS A 85 21.75 -4.16 -15.37
C LYS A 85 20.60 -4.95 -16.00
N GLY A 86 19.85 -4.27 -16.88
CA GLY A 86 18.65 -4.78 -17.50
C GLY A 86 18.88 -6.08 -18.26
N VAL A 87 17.84 -6.55 -18.95
CA VAL A 87 17.85 -7.68 -19.89
C VAL A 87 19.23 -7.76 -20.54
N ARG A 88 19.97 -8.81 -20.17
CA ARG A 88 21.40 -8.94 -20.50
C ARG A 88 21.54 -8.76 -22.00
N GLU A 89 22.26 -7.72 -22.41
CA GLU A 89 22.44 -7.43 -23.84
C GLU A 89 23.00 -8.69 -24.52
N VAL A 90 22.24 -9.18 -25.49
CA VAL A 90 22.64 -10.30 -26.33
C VAL A 90 23.76 -9.78 -27.24
N PRO A 91 24.89 -10.49 -27.37
CA PRO A 91 25.97 -10.03 -28.25
C PRO A 91 25.48 -9.77 -29.67
N GLU A 92 26.00 -8.71 -30.30
CA GLU A 92 25.63 -8.27 -31.65
C GLU A 92 25.74 -9.40 -32.70
N ALA A 93 26.72 -10.30 -32.54
CA ALA A 93 26.90 -11.46 -33.40
C ALA A 93 25.68 -12.41 -33.40
N VAL A 94 25.07 -12.62 -32.24
CA VAL A 94 23.89 -13.49 -32.09
C VAL A 94 22.65 -12.80 -32.66
N GLU A 95 22.49 -11.50 -32.45
CA GLU A 95 21.39 -10.72 -33.06
C GLU A 95 21.50 -10.65 -34.58
N THR A 96 22.72 -10.51 -35.12
CA THR A 96 22.98 -10.53 -36.56
C THR A 96 22.64 -11.90 -37.16
N ALA A 97 23.14 -12.99 -36.56
CA ALA A 97 22.86 -14.35 -37.02
C ALA A 97 21.35 -14.69 -36.93
N ARG A 98 20.67 -14.22 -35.89
CA ARG A 98 19.20 -14.31 -35.78
C ARG A 98 18.50 -13.55 -36.91
N GLY A 99 18.96 -12.33 -37.20
CA GLY A 99 18.45 -11.52 -38.30
C GLY A 99 18.58 -12.21 -39.66
N ASP A 100 19.71 -12.88 -39.91
CA ASP A 100 19.98 -13.61 -41.14
C ASP A 100 19.05 -14.83 -41.31
N VAL A 101 18.81 -15.60 -40.24
CA VAL A 101 17.83 -16.70 -40.24
C VAL A 101 16.44 -16.18 -40.54
N VAL A 102 16.01 -15.12 -39.86
CA VAL A 102 14.68 -14.52 -40.07
C VAL A 102 14.54 -13.98 -41.50
N ARG A 103 15.60 -13.37 -42.05
CA ARG A 103 15.61 -12.87 -43.43
C ARG A 103 15.45 -14.03 -44.42
N CYS A 104 16.27 -15.07 -44.29
CA CYS A 104 16.19 -16.24 -45.18
C CYS A 104 14.82 -16.92 -45.12
N LEU A 105 14.27 -17.12 -43.92
CA LEU A 105 12.95 -17.77 -43.76
C LEU A 105 11.79 -16.92 -44.30
N ARG A 106 11.92 -15.59 -44.31
CA ARG A 106 10.93 -14.70 -44.94
C ARG A 106 11.01 -14.76 -46.45
N GLU A 107 12.22 -14.83 -47.00
CA GLU A 107 12.46 -14.97 -48.44
C GLU A 107 12.07 -16.36 -48.97
N ASN A 108 12.21 -17.40 -48.14
CA ASN A 108 11.94 -18.80 -48.47
C ASN A 108 10.81 -19.39 -47.60
N ASP A 109 9.67 -18.70 -47.55
CA ASP A 109 8.51 -19.00 -46.68
C ASP A 109 7.97 -20.45 -46.83
N ARG A 110 7.97 -20.97 -48.06
CA ARG A 110 7.52 -22.33 -48.40
C ARG A 110 8.66 -23.35 -48.50
N ARG A 111 9.91 -22.91 -48.31
CA ARG A 111 11.10 -23.76 -48.39
C ARG A 111 12.06 -23.47 -47.23
N PRO A 112 11.63 -23.68 -45.98
CA PRO A 112 12.46 -23.37 -44.81
C PRO A 112 13.75 -24.18 -44.74
N LEU A 113 13.83 -25.33 -45.43
CA LEU A 113 15.02 -26.17 -45.49
C LEU A 113 16.18 -25.52 -46.28
N ASP A 114 15.92 -24.53 -47.13
CA ASP A 114 16.98 -23.84 -47.89
C ASP A 114 17.87 -22.96 -46.97
N CYS A 115 17.36 -22.60 -45.79
CA CYS A 115 17.99 -21.72 -44.79
C CYS A 115 18.86 -22.46 -43.76
N TRP A 116 19.26 -23.70 -44.03
CA TRP A 116 19.98 -24.54 -43.06
C TRP A 116 21.36 -23.96 -42.69
N ARG A 117 22.02 -23.25 -43.63
CA ARG A 117 23.34 -22.64 -43.39
C ARG A 117 23.26 -21.50 -42.37
N GLU A 118 22.23 -20.66 -42.50
CA GLU A 118 21.96 -19.54 -41.60
C GLU A 118 21.62 -20.06 -40.20
N VAL A 119 20.83 -21.15 -40.14
CA VAL A 119 20.48 -21.81 -38.88
C VAL A 119 21.70 -22.42 -38.19
N GLU A 120 22.60 -23.09 -38.92
CA GLU A 120 23.83 -23.63 -38.32
C GLU A 120 24.74 -22.52 -37.78
N ARG A 121 24.90 -21.41 -38.51
CA ARG A 121 25.65 -20.25 -38.02
C ARG A 121 25.04 -19.64 -36.75
N PHE A 122 23.72 -19.52 -36.69
CA PHE A 122 23.04 -19.05 -35.48
C PHE A 122 23.28 -20.01 -34.29
N LYS A 123 23.20 -21.33 -34.52
CA LYS A 123 23.49 -22.32 -33.48
C LYS A 123 24.93 -22.22 -32.96
N GLU A 124 25.90 -21.98 -33.83
CA GLU A 124 27.30 -21.79 -33.42
C GLU A 124 27.48 -20.57 -32.52
N GLU A 125 26.89 -19.42 -32.88
CA GLU A 125 26.94 -18.21 -32.06
C GLU A 125 26.22 -18.37 -30.71
N VAL A 126 25.09 -19.07 -30.69
CA VAL A 126 24.39 -19.41 -29.44
C VAL A 126 25.23 -20.34 -28.57
N ARG A 127 25.83 -21.41 -29.12
CA ARG A 127 26.71 -22.31 -28.36
C ARG A 127 27.88 -21.56 -27.73
N ARG A 128 28.46 -20.60 -28.45
CA ARG A 128 29.56 -19.76 -27.94
C ARG A 128 29.10 -18.89 -26.76
N LEU A 129 27.91 -18.29 -26.85
CA LEU A 129 27.32 -17.52 -25.77
C LEU A 129 26.98 -18.41 -24.56
N GLU A 130 26.38 -19.57 -24.80
CA GLU A 130 26.03 -20.55 -23.76
C GLU A 130 27.26 -21.05 -23.04
N LYS A 131 28.35 -21.36 -23.75
CA LYS A 131 29.62 -21.80 -23.12
C LYS A 131 30.12 -20.78 -22.09
N GLY A 132 30.17 -19.50 -22.46
CA GLY A 132 30.58 -18.44 -21.54
C GLY A 132 29.59 -18.21 -20.38
N TRP A 133 28.31 -18.52 -20.58
CA TRP A 133 27.32 -18.51 -19.51
C TRP A 133 27.53 -19.67 -18.53
N VAL A 134 27.70 -20.89 -19.03
CA VAL A 134 27.92 -22.10 -18.23
C VAL A 134 29.20 -21.97 -17.39
N GLU A 135 30.32 -21.53 -17.98
CA GLU A 135 31.58 -21.30 -17.27
C GLU A 135 31.40 -20.31 -16.11
N LYS A 136 30.63 -19.23 -16.31
CA LYS A 136 30.37 -18.22 -15.29
C LYS A 136 29.43 -18.69 -14.16
N VAL A 137 28.54 -19.64 -14.44
CA VAL A 137 27.58 -20.16 -13.45
C VAL A 137 28.18 -21.27 -12.61
N ILE A 138 29.11 -22.05 -13.18
CA ILE A 138 29.79 -23.15 -12.48
C ILE A 138 30.99 -22.64 -11.66
N SER A 139 31.63 -21.54 -12.07
CA SER A 139 32.72 -20.87 -11.33
C SER A 139 32.21 -19.96 -10.21
#